data_AF-A0A1F2RK05-F1
#
_entry.id   AF-A0A1F2RK05-F1
#
_cell.length_a   1.000
_cell.length_b   1.000
_cell.length_c   1.000
_cell.angle_alpha   90.00
_cell.angle_beta   90.00
_cell.angle_gamma   90.00
#
_symmetry.space_group_name_H-M   'P 1'
#
loop_
_entity.id
_entity.type
_entity.pdbx_description
1 polymer ?
#
loop_
_entity_poly.entity_id
_entity_poly.type
_entity_poly.pdbx_seq_one_letter_code
_entity_poly.pdbx_strand_id
1 'polypeptide(L)'
;MQIADYCREVEAYLCRKNDGHLIRIVGLSFDLVSAWASRGVPLRIACRGIDRYVERYYAKGPRRRPVRIDFCEADVLEAFDEWRRTTGLAADAAAGTGNDGDRLGGRRLSGLSLPAHLERALRRLTSARASGALDATFDRVLDEVSRELDAARQTAGGVRGAARQALVERLAALDREMLRALRLTLDEASRAALTREAEEDLTAFRAGMAADVFARARDAAVDRLLRERFGLPTVAFL
;
A
#
# COMPACT_ATOMS: atom_id res chain seq x y z
N MET A 1 3.65 20.07 7.47
CA MET A 1 4.06 20.68 6.19
C MET A 1 3.02 21.73 5.80
N GLN A 2 3.41 22.94 5.38
CA GLN A 2 2.45 23.96 4.94
C GLN A 2 1.83 23.55 3.60
N ILE A 3 0.58 23.95 3.33
CA ILE A 3 -0.11 23.62 2.07
C ILE A 3 0.70 24.10 0.86
N ALA A 4 1.29 25.29 0.94
CA ALA A 4 2.13 25.84 -0.12
C ALA A 4 3.39 24.98 -0.40
N ASP A 5 4.02 24.41 0.64
CA ASP A 5 5.14 23.48 0.47
C ASP A 5 4.67 22.18 -0.17
N TYR A 6 3.54 21.64 0.28
CA TYR A 6 2.93 20.43 -0.30
C TYR A 6 2.67 20.60 -1.80
N CYS A 7 2.03 21.70 -2.19
CA CYS A 7 1.76 22.00 -3.60
C CYS A 7 3.06 22.10 -4.41
N ARG A 8 4.10 22.77 -3.90
CA ARG A 8 5.40 22.86 -4.57
C ARG A 8 6.06 21.49 -4.76
N GLU A 9 5.99 20.62 -3.76
CA GLU A 9 6.55 19.27 -3.85
C GLU A 9 5.81 18.41 -4.90
N VAL A 10 4.47 18.47 -4.92
CA VAL A 10 3.66 17.80 -5.94
C VAL A 10 3.97 18.35 -7.34
N GLU A 11 4.15 19.67 -7.46
CA GLU A 11 4.54 20.32 -8.71
C GLU A 11 5.89 19.81 -9.22
N ALA A 12 6.92 19.84 -8.36
CA ALA A 12 8.25 19.35 -8.67
C ALA A 12 8.25 17.86 -9.04
N TYR A 13 7.43 17.06 -8.34
CA TYR A 13 7.27 15.64 -8.64
C TYR A 13 6.66 15.41 -10.02
N LEU A 14 5.54 16.08 -10.34
CA LEU A 14 4.86 15.93 -11.61
C LEU A 14 5.70 16.46 -12.78
N CYS A 15 6.49 17.51 -12.57
CA CYS A 15 7.45 18.00 -13.56
C CYS A 15 8.49 16.93 -13.92
N ARG A 16 9.04 16.22 -12.92
CA ARG A 16 9.97 15.10 -13.15
C ARG A 16 9.32 13.95 -13.92
N LYS A 17 8.04 13.65 -13.65
CA LYS A 17 7.30 12.57 -14.32
C LYS A 17 6.92 12.90 -15.76
N ASN A 18 6.82 14.17 -16.11
CA ASN A 18 6.53 14.63 -17.46
C ASN A 18 7.80 15.02 -18.22
N ASP A 19 8.89 14.28 -18.05
CA ASP A 19 10.14 14.50 -18.78
C ASP A 19 10.68 15.95 -18.68
N GLY A 20 10.40 16.64 -17.56
CA GLY A 20 10.84 18.02 -17.31
C GLY A 20 9.89 19.10 -17.85
N HIS A 21 8.73 18.74 -18.41
CA HIS A 21 7.70 19.72 -18.76
C HIS A 21 7.21 20.45 -17.50
N LEU A 22 7.43 21.76 -17.48
CA LEU A 22 7.00 22.62 -16.39
C LEU A 22 5.48 22.62 -16.30
N ILE A 23 4.97 22.19 -15.16
CA ILE A 23 3.56 22.29 -14.78
C ILE A 23 3.53 23.19 -13.56
N ARG A 24 2.62 24.16 -13.54
CA ARG A 24 2.39 25.00 -12.37
C ARG A 24 1.07 24.63 -11.73
N ILE A 25 1.07 24.42 -10.42
CA ILE A 25 -0.14 24.13 -9.66
C ILE A 25 -0.73 25.47 -9.21
N VAL A 26 -1.66 26.00 -10.01
CA VAL A 26 -2.32 27.30 -9.80
C VAL A 26 -3.82 27.22 -10.06
N GLY A 27 -4.60 28.19 -9.53
CA GLY A 27 -6.05 28.26 -9.73
C GLY A 27 -6.76 26.99 -9.24
N LEU A 28 -7.65 26.43 -10.08
CA LEU A 28 -8.42 25.22 -9.73
C LEU A 28 -7.53 24.02 -9.36
N SER A 29 -6.38 23.87 -10.02
CA SER A 29 -5.44 22.80 -9.71
C SER A 29 -4.77 23.01 -8.34
N PHE A 30 -4.60 24.26 -7.89
CA PHE A 30 -4.14 24.57 -6.54
C PHE A 30 -5.19 24.21 -5.50
N ASP A 31 -6.46 24.54 -5.74
CA ASP A 31 -7.56 24.21 -4.82
C ASP A 31 -7.69 22.69 -4.64
N LEU A 32 -7.57 21.94 -5.74
CA LEU A 32 -7.59 20.49 -5.77
C LEU A 32 -6.46 19.87 -4.94
N VAL A 33 -5.20 20.31 -5.13
CA VAL A 33 -4.05 19.77 -4.37
C VAL A 33 -4.07 20.25 -2.92
N SER A 34 -4.54 21.46 -2.67
CA SER A 34 -4.75 22.00 -1.32
C SER A 34 -5.80 21.21 -0.55
N ALA A 35 -6.85 20.74 -1.23
CA ALA A 35 -7.85 19.86 -0.64
C ALA A 35 -7.24 18.51 -0.22
N TRP A 36 -6.29 17.96 -0.96
CA TRP A 36 -5.57 16.74 -0.55
C TRP A 36 -4.75 16.98 0.71
N ALA A 37 -3.96 18.06 0.75
CA ALA A 37 -3.18 18.43 1.92
C ALA A 37 -4.07 18.66 3.15
N SER A 38 -5.21 19.34 2.97
CA SER A 38 -6.18 19.61 4.05
C SER A 38 -6.87 18.34 4.56
N ARG A 39 -7.06 17.34 3.70
CA ARG A 39 -7.55 16.00 4.08
C ARG A 39 -6.48 15.14 4.76
N GLY A 40 -5.24 15.62 4.85
CA GLY A 40 -4.12 14.90 5.45
C GLY A 40 -3.53 13.82 4.55
N VAL A 41 -3.72 13.90 3.22
CA VAL A 41 -3.10 12.94 2.28
C VAL A 41 -1.58 13.07 2.33
N PRO A 42 -0.83 12.03 2.72
CA PRO A 42 0.62 12.14 2.78
C PRO A 42 1.22 12.34 1.40
N LEU A 43 2.31 13.12 1.29
CA LEU A 43 2.94 13.47 0.02
C LEU A 43 3.31 12.21 -0.79
N ARG A 44 3.89 11.19 -0.14
CA ARG A 44 4.24 9.91 -0.80
C ARG A 44 3.02 9.20 -1.38
N ILE A 45 1.88 9.26 -0.69
CA ILE A 45 0.66 8.61 -1.14
C ILE A 45 0.05 9.35 -2.33
N ALA A 46 0.13 10.68 -2.34
CA ALA A 46 -0.23 11.47 -3.53
C ALA A 46 0.71 11.16 -4.71
N CYS A 47 2.02 11.15 -4.50
CA CYS A 47 2.99 10.74 -5.52
C CYS A 47 2.71 9.35 -6.09
N ARG A 48 2.36 8.37 -5.24
CA ARG A 48 1.97 7.02 -5.65
C ARG A 48 0.69 7.01 -6.50
N GLY A 49 -0.30 7.82 -6.15
CA GLY A 49 -1.52 7.98 -6.95
C GLY A 49 -1.22 8.58 -8.34
N ILE A 50 -0.35 9.60 -8.38
CA ILE A 50 0.13 10.20 -9.63
C ILE A 50 0.83 9.14 -10.49
N ASP A 51 1.70 8.31 -9.89
CA ASP A 51 2.40 7.23 -10.60
C ASP A 51 1.44 6.23 -11.24
N ARG A 52 0.40 5.81 -10.53
CA ARG A 52 -0.64 4.92 -11.08
C ARG A 52 -1.31 5.51 -12.31
N TYR A 53 -1.62 6.81 -12.26
CA TYR A 53 -2.22 7.49 -13.41
C TYR A 53 -1.22 7.56 -14.57
N VAL A 54 0.00 8.01 -14.30
CA VAL A 54 1.09 8.16 -15.29
C VAL A 54 1.36 6.82 -15.98
N GLU A 55 1.58 5.73 -15.24
CA GLU A 55 1.80 4.40 -15.81
C GLU A 55 0.67 3.98 -16.76
N ARG A 56 -0.60 4.14 -16.35
CA ARG A 56 -1.74 3.83 -17.22
C ARG A 56 -1.84 4.76 -18.44
N TYR A 57 -1.43 6.01 -18.29
CA TYR A 57 -1.44 6.99 -19.36
C TYR A 57 -0.41 6.64 -20.44
N TYR A 58 0.81 6.25 -20.04
CA TYR A 58 1.90 5.85 -20.94
C TYR A 58 1.78 4.41 -21.47
N ALA A 59 1.11 3.50 -20.76
CA ALA A 59 0.86 2.12 -21.22
C ALA A 59 0.04 2.05 -22.53
N LYS A 60 -0.71 3.11 -22.85
CA LYS A 60 -1.56 3.21 -24.06
C LYS A 60 -0.78 3.68 -25.30
N GLY A 61 0.56 3.71 -25.25
CA GLY A 61 1.43 4.09 -26.36
C GLY A 61 2.09 5.47 -26.16
N PRO A 62 3.02 5.86 -27.06
CA PRO A 62 3.76 7.11 -26.96
C PRO A 62 2.82 8.31 -27.12
N ARG A 63 2.38 8.88 -26.00
CA ARG A 63 1.55 10.09 -25.98
C ARG A 63 2.40 11.34 -25.88
N ARG A 64 2.07 12.34 -26.70
CA ARG A 64 2.84 13.58 -26.86
C ARG A 64 2.51 14.68 -25.84
N ARG A 65 1.55 14.48 -24.95
CA ARG A 65 1.07 15.55 -24.04
C ARG A 65 1.43 15.23 -22.59
N PRO A 66 1.95 16.21 -21.83
CA PRO A 66 2.22 16.03 -20.41
C PRO A 66 0.93 15.77 -19.64
N VAL A 67 1.03 14.92 -18.62
CA VAL A 67 -0.04 14.61 -17.68
C VAL A 67 -0.35 15.83 -16.83
N ARG A 68 -1.64 16.19 -16.75
CA ARG A 68 -2.12 17.26 -15.86
C ARG A 68 -2.57 16.69 -14.53
N ILE A 69 -2.35 17.46 -13.45
CA ILE A 69 -2.67 17.05 -12.08
C ILE A 69 -4.16 16.78 -11.87
N ASP A 70 -5.03 17.48 -12.60
CA ASP A 70 -6.49 17.34 -12.47
C ASP A 70 -6.98 15.93 -12.82
N PHE A 71 -6.21 15.18 -13.61
CA PHE A 71 -6.55 13.81 -13.97
C PHE A 71 -6.07 12.77 -12.95
N CYS A 72 -5.18 13.15 -12.04
CA CYS A 72 -4.61 12.25 -11.04
C CYS A 72 -5.51 12.12 -9.79
N GLU A 73 -6.51 12.99 -9.61
CA GLU A 73 -7.31 13.06 -8.38
C GLU A 73 -7.92 11.72 -7.98
N ALA A 74 -8.59 11.03 -8.91
CA ALA A 74 -9.21 9.76 -8.62
C ALA A 74 -8.21 8.71 -8.11
N ASP A 75 -7.02 8.64 -8.72
CA ASP A 75 -5.97 7.70 -8.31
C ASP A 75 -5.29 8.07 -7.00
N VAL A 76 -5.15 9.37 -6.72
CA VAL A 76 -4.62 9.89 -5.45
C VAL A 76 -5.57 9.56 -4.31
N LEU A 77 -6.87 9.80 -4.49
CA LEU A 77 -7.87 9.47 -3.48
C LEU A 77 -8.00 7.95 -3.29
N GLU A 78 -7.95 7.16 -4.36
CA GLU A 78 -7.93 5.69 -4.23
C GLU A 78 -6.68 5.20 -3.48
N ALA A 79 -5.50 5.74 -3.80
CA ALA A 79 -4.26 5.42 -3.09
C ALA A 79 -4.34 5.82 -1.61
N PHE A 80 -4.97 6.95 -1.30
CA PHE A 80 -5.19 7.40 0.07
C PHE A 80 -6.15 6.48 0.83
N ASP A 81 -7.26 6.07 0.24
CA ASP A 81 -8.20 5.14 0.88
C ASP A 81 -7.59 3.75 1.10
N GLU A 82 -6.74 3.28 0.18
CA GLU A 82 -5.94 2.07 0.37
C GLU A 82 -4.93 2.22 1.52
N TRP A 83 -4.24 3.36 1.58
CA TRP A 83 -3.32 3.67 2.66
C TRP A 83 -4.03 3.74 4.02
N ARG A 84 -5.20 4.38 4.12
CA ARG A 84 -5.99 4.43 5.36
C ARG A 84 -6.44 3.05 5.84
N ARG A 85 -6.78 2.16 4.91
CA ARG A 85 -7.17 0.77 5.25
C ARG A 85 -5.98 -0.04 5.76
N THR A 86 -4.83 0.10 5.12
CA THR A 86 -3.61 -0.63 5.52
C THR A 86 -3.00 -0.12 6.81
N THR A 87 -3.18 1.16 7.14
CA THR A 87 -2.71 1.78 8.40
C THR A 87 -3.71 1.67 9.55
N GLY A 88 -4.91 1.13 9.33
CA GLY A 88 -5.96 1.03 10.35
C GLY A 88 -6.72 2.34 10.61
N LEU A 89 -6.39 3.44 9.93
CA LEU A 89 -7.08 4.74 10.01
C LEU A 89 -8.51 4.75 9.45
N ALA A 90 -8.91 3.68 8.75
CA ALA A 90 -10.28 3.51 8.28
C ALA A 90 -11.24 3.04 9.39
N ALA A 91 -10.73 2.39 10.45
CA ALA A 91 -11.56 1.83 11.51
C ALA A 91 -12.15 2.88 12.46
N ASP A 92 -11.42 3.98 12.71
CA ASP A 92 -11.85 5.00 13.67
C ASP A 92 -12.95 5.95 13.15
N ALA A 93 -13.07 6.12 11.82
CA ALA A 93 -14.15 6.92 11.24
C ALA A 93 -15.52 6.19 11.27
N ALA A 94 -15.53 4.87 11.43
CA ALA A 94 -16.74 4.05 11.47
C ALA A 94 -17.41 4.01 12.86
N ALA A 95 -16.77 4.56 13.91
CA ALA A 95 -17.35 4.62 15.25
C ALA A 95 -18.38 5.76 15.44
N GLY A 96 -18.62 6.59 14.42
CA GLY A 96 -19.40 7.84 14.56
C GLY A 96 -20.70 7.96 13.75
N THR A 97 -21.06 7.03 12.86
CA THR A 97 -22.32 7.16 12.09
C THR A 97 -22.82 5.81 11.61
N GLY A 98 -24.05 5.48 11.99
CA GLY A 98 -24.74 4.27 11.57
C GLY A 98 -24.99 4.20 10.07
N ASN A 99 -24.69 3.02 9.52
CA ASN A 99 -25.31 2.31 8.42
C ASN A 99 -25.84 3.11 7.19
N ASP A 100 -25.09 3.08 6.10
CA ASP A 100 -25.47 2.38 4.85
C ASP A 100 -24.38 2.58 3.77
N GLY A 101 -24.03 1.50 3.05
CA GLY A 101 -23.31 1.60 1.78
C GLY A 101 -22.06 0.73 1.63
N ASP A 102 -22.28 -0.58 1.49
CA ASP A 102 -21.45 -1.42 0.62
C ASP A 102 -21.11 -0.69 -0.71
N ARG A 103 -19.93 -1.00 -1.28
CA ARG A 103 -19.35 -0.57 -2.58
C ARG A 103 -18.53 0.73 -2.49
N LEU A 104 -17.20 0.72 -2.52
CA LEU A 104 -16.40 0.39 -3.72
C LEU A 104 -14.88 0.19 -3.39
N GLY A 105 -14.50 -0.29 -2.20
CA GLY A 105 -13.08 -0.41 -1.80
C GLY A 105 -12.51 -1.84 -1.70
N GLY A 106 -13.36 -2.85 -1.49
CA GLY A 106 -12.94 -4.25 -1.37
C GLY A 106 -12.68 -4.96 -2.70
N ARG A 107 -13.03 -4.32 -3.83
CA ARG A 107 -13.20 -4.98 -5.13
C ARG A 107 -11.91 -5.45 -5.83
N ARG A 108 -10.71 -5.23 -5.28
CA ARG A 108 -9.46 -5.72 -5.92
C ARG A 108 -8.87 -6.98 -5.29
N LEU A 109 -9.27 -7.35 -4.07
CA LEU A 109 -8.96 -8.66 -3.46
C LEU A 109 -10.21 -9.54 -3.30
N SER A 110 -11.41 -8.94 -3.15
CA SER A 110 -12.66 -9.69 -2.99
C SER A 110 -13.12 -10.46 -4.24
N GLY A 111 -12.37 -10.38 -5.34
CA GLY A 111 -12.63 -11.11 -6.59
C GLY A 111 -11.63 -12.22 -6.91
N LEU A 112 -10.54 -12.35 -6.14
CA LEU A 112 -9.53 -13.38 -6.38
C LEU A 112 -9.81 -14.59 -5.49
N SER A 113 -9.82 -15.78 -6.09
CA SER A 113 -9.88 -17.02 -5.32
C SER A 113 -8.61 -17.17 -4.49
N LEU A 114 -8.72 -17.85 -3.34
CA LEU A 114 -7.59 -18.10 -2.44
C LEU A 114 -6.38 -18.74 -3.17
N PRO A 115 -6.55 -19.72 -4.09
CA PRO A 115 -5.45 -20.23 -4.90
C PRO A 115 -4.82 -19.19 -5.83
N ALA A 116 -5.61 -18.30 -6.44
CA ALA A 116 -5.09 -17.25 -7.31
C ALA A 116 -4.27 -16.21 -6.54
N HIS A 117 -4.69 -15.89 -5.30
CA HIS A 117 -3.92 -15.05 -4.39
C HIS A 117 -2.57 -15.69 -4.04
N LEU A 118 -2.59 -16.96 -3.64
CA LEU A 118 -1.38 -17.70 -3.29
C LEU A 118 -0.41 -17.84 -4.45
N GLU A 119 -0.90 -18.12 -5.66
CA GLU A 119 -0.06 -18.19 -6.85
C GLU A 119 0.60 -16.83 -7.16
N ARG A 120 -0.14 -15.73 -7.02
CA ARG A 120 0.40 -14.38 -7.20
C ARG A 120 1.45 -14.04 -6.13
N ALA A 121 1.19 -14.40 -4.87
CA ALA A 121 2.12 -14.19 -3.78
C ALA A 121 3.42 -14.99 -4.01
N LEU A 122 3.31 -16.28 -4.35
CA LEU A 122 4.44 -17.15 -4.63
C LEU A 122 5.30 -16.61 -5.78
N ARG A 123 4.70 -16.25 -6.92
CA ARG A 123 5.43 -15.65 -8.06
C ARG A 123 6.23 -14.41 -7.67
N ARG A 124 5.66 -13.54 -6.83
CA ARG A 124 6.33 -12.32 -6.37
C ARG A 124 7.47 -12.61 -5.39
N LEU A 125 7.24 -13.52 -4.44
CA LEU A 125 8.28 -13.95 -3.49
C LEU A 125 9.46 -14.60 -4.22
N THR A 126 9.19 -15.49 -5.18
CA THR A 126 10.24 -16.13 -6.00
C THR A 126 11.01 -15.09 -6.82
N SER A 127 10.33 -14.09 -7.40
CA SER A 127 11.00 -12.99 -8.11
C SER A 127 11.89 -12.16 -7.18
N ALA A 128 11.41 -11.83 -5.98
CA ALA A 128 12.18 -11.07 -4.99
C ALA A 128 13.43 -11.87 -4.54
N ARG A 129 13.28 -13.17 -4.31
CA ARG A 129 14.39 -14.09 -4.00
C ARG A 129 15.41 -14.20 -5.13
N ALA A 130 14.96 -14.31 -6.38
CA ALA A 130 15.84 -14.38 -7.55
C ALA A 130 16.61 -13.07 -7.80
N SER A 131 16.01 -11.92 -7.47
CA SER A 131 16.66 -10.61 -7.58
C SER A 131 17.68 -10.31 -6.47
N GLY A 132 17.79 -11.18 -5.45
CA GLY A 132 18.65 -10.97 -4.29
C GLY A 132 18.08 -10.01 -3.24
N ALA A 133 16.84 -9.53 -3.41
CA ALA A 133 16.14 -8.70 -2.43
C ALA A 133 15.76 -9.49 -1.15
N LEU A 134 15.65 -10.82 -1.25
CA LEU A 134 15.44 -11.73 -0.13
C LEU A 134 16.61 -12.69 -0.01
N ASP A 135 17.04 -12.94 1.22
CA ASP A 135 18.04 -13.93 1.55
C ASP A 135 17.42 -15.33 1.74
N ALA A 136 18.26 -16.32 2.05
CA ALA A 136 17.83 -17.70 2.27
C ALA A 136 16.91 -17.87 3.50
N THR A 137 16.82 -16.88 4.39
CA THR A 137 15.91 -16.91 5.54
C THR A 137 14.44 -16.98 5.10
N PHE A 138 14.13 -16.52 3.89
CA PHE A 138 12.79 -16.54 3.31
C PHE A 138 12.43 -17.85 2.59
N ASP A 139 13.38 -18.78 2.44
CA ASP A 139 13.14 -20.05 1.74
C ASP A 139 12.06 -20.89 2.49
N ARG A 140 12.05 -20.83 3.82
CA ARG A 140 10.98 -21.45 4.64
C ARG A 140 9.59 -20.88 4.33
N VAL A 141 9.47 -19.56 4.19
CA VAL A 141 8.18 -18.90 3.91
C VAL A 141 7.71 -19.24 2.49
N LEU A 142 8.64 -19.26 1.53
CA LEU A 142 8.38 -19.70 0.15
C LEU A 142 7.85 -21.13 0.10
N ASP A 143 8.52 -22.06 0.78
CA ASP A 143 8.12 -23.46 0.84
C ASP A 143 6.73 -23.63 1.46
N GLU A 144 6.46 -22.93 2.55
CA GLU A 144 5.16 -23.04 3.23
C GLU A 144 4.02 -22.46 2.39
N VAL A 145 4.22 -21.31 1.75
CA VAL A 145 3.23 -20.74 0.82
C VAL A 145 2.99 -21.68 -0.36
N SER A 146 4.03 -22.36 -0.87
CA SER A 146 3.88 -23.37 -1.93
C SER A 146 3.07 -24.57 -1.46
N ARG A 147 3.35 -25.10 -0.26
CA ARG A 147 2.58 -26.23 0.32
C ARG A 147 1.10 -25.89 0.47
N GLU A 148 0.79 -24.69 0.96
CA GLU A 148 -0.60 -24.26 1.13
C GLU A 148 -1.32 -24.07 -0.22
N LEU A 149 -0.61 -23.59 -1.26
CA LEU A 149 -1.15 -23.52 -2.61
C LEU A 149 -1.48 -24.93 -3.16
N ASP A 150 -0.58 -25.89 -2.98
CA ASP A 150 -0.77 -27.27 -3.45
C ASP A 150 -1.92 -27.95 -2.70
N ALA A 151 -2.01 -27.78 -1.39
CA ALA A 151 -3.13 -28.28 -0.58
C ALA A 151 -4.47 -27.66 -1.02
N ALA A 152 -4.50 -26.35 -1.28
CA ALA A 152 -5.69 -25.66 -1.76
C ALA A 152 -6.13 -26.14 -3.16
N ARG A 153 -5.18 -26.52 -4.04
CA ARG A 153 -5.44 -27.09 -5.36
C ARG A 153 -5.94 -28.54 -5.31
N GLN A 154 -5.44 -29.34 -4.38
CA GLN A 154 -5.83 -30.75 -4.21
C GLN A 154 -7.22 -30.94 -3.57
N THR A 155 -7.76 -29.91 -2.93
CA THR A 155 -9.08 -29.96 -2.31
C THR A 155 -10.19 -29.90 -3.37
N ALA A 156 -10.77 -31.05 -3.73
CA ALA A 156 -11.89 -31.14 -4.65
C ALA A 156 -13.08 -30.30 -4.14
N GLY A 157 -13.49 -29.28 -4.91
CA GLY A 157 -14.55 -28.34 -4.53
C GLY A 157 -14.08 -27.08 -3.80
N GLY A 158 -12.78 -26.93 -3.54
CA GLY A 158 -12.16 -25.76 -2.91
C GLY A 158 -12.24 -25.77 -1.38
N VAL A 159 -11.42 -24.93 -0.75
CA VAL A 159 -11.37 -24.80 0.71
C VAL A 159 -12.55 -23.96 1.22
N ARG A 160 -13.43 -24.53 2.05
CA ARG A 160 -14.64 -23.88 2.57
C ARG A 160 -14.75 -23.99 4.09
N GLY A 161 -15.59 -23.12 4.69
CA GLY A 161 -15.92 -23.15 6.12
C GLY A 161 -14.68 -23.03 7.01
N ALA A 162 -14.63 -23.85 8.07
CA ALA A 162 -13.54 -23.84 9.05
C ALA A 162 -12.15 -24.08 8.43
N ALA A 163 -12.05 -24.94 7.41
CA ALA A 163 -10.78 -25.19 6.72
C ALA A 163 -10.25 -23.94 6.02
N ARG A 164 -11.16 -23.11 5.45
CA ARG A 164 -10.77 -21.86 4.80
C ARG A 164 -10.29 -20.85 5.84
N GLN A 165 -11.00 -20.76 6.95
CA GLN A 165 -10.64 -19.87 8.04
C GLN A 165 -9.27 -20.23 8.63
N ALA A 166 -9.03 -21.52 8.90
CA ALA A 166 -7.74 -22.01 9.37
C ALA A 166 -6.61 -21.71 8.38
N LEU A 167 -6.85 -21.85 7.08
CA LEU A 167 -5.87 -21.47 6.05
C LEU A 167 -5.60 -19.96 6.07
N VAL A 168 -6.63 -19.14 6.12
CA VAL A 168 -6.49 -17.67 6.23
C VAL A 168 -5.66 -17.26 7.45
N GLU A 169 -5.90 -17.90 8.60
CA GLU A 169 -5.16 -17.65 9.84
C GLU A 169 -3.69 -18.06 9.72
N ARG A 170 -3.40 -19.22 9.10
CA ARG A 170 -2.02 -19.65 8.83
C ARG A 170 -1.30 -18.69 7.87
N LEU A 171 -1.97 -18.23 6.82
CA LEU A 171 -1.40 -17.23 5.91
C LEU A 171 -1.12 -15.90 6.61
N ALA A 172 -2.00 -15.46 7.51
CA ALA A 172 -1.77 -14.28 8.33
C ALA A 172 -0.62 -14.48 9.35
N ALA A 173 -0.40 -15.70 9.84
CA ALA A 173 0.75 -16.02 10.68
C ALA A 173 2.06 -16.00 9.89
N LEU A 174 2.10 -16.63 8.70
CA LEU A 174 3.27 -16.62 7.81
C LEU A 174 3.65 -15.21 7.38
N ASP A 175 2.65 -14.39 7.06
CA ASP A 175 2.85 -13.01 6.67
C ASP A 175 3.49 -12.18 7.79
N ARG A 176 3.06 -12.37 9.04
CA ARG A 176 3.66 -11.73 10.23
C ARG A 176 5.07 -12.26 10.51
N GLU A 177 5.31 -13.55 10.34
CA GLU A 177 6.64 -14.15 10.52
C GLU A 177 7.64 -13.57 9.50
N MET A 178 7.23 -13.47 8.24
CA MET A 178 8.02 -12.86 7.16
C MET A 178 8.41 -11.41 7.49
N LEU A 179 7.44 -10.58 7.90
CA LEU A 179 7.71 -9.20 8.30
C LEU A 179 8.63 -9.12 9.53
N ARG A 180 8.44 -10.00 10.51
CA ARG A 180 9.29 -10.05 11.70
C ARG A 180 10.74 -10.42 11.33
N ALA A 181 10.94 -11.38 10.44
CA ALA A 181 12.27 -11.76 9.96
C ALA A 181 12.98 -10.56 9.29
N LEU A 182 12.30 -9.81 8.42
CA LEU A 182 12.86 -8.59 7.79
C LEU A 182 13.24 -7.53 8.82
N ARG A 183 12.41 -7.31 9.84
CA ARG A 183 12.71 -6.31 10.88
C ARG A 183 13.98 -6.66 11.66
N LEU A 184 14.32 -7.95 11.77
CA LEU A 184 15.53 -8.44 12.44
C LEU A 184 16.78 -8.34 11.57
N THR A 185 16.65 -8.35 10.24
CA THR A 185 17.79 -8.17 9.33
C THR A 185 18.19 -6.71 9.14
N LEU A 186 17.28 -5.76 9.43
CA LEU A 186 17.58 -4.33 9.37
C LEU A 186 18.50 -3.87 10.50
N ASP A 187 19.47 -3.04 10.13
CA ASP A 187 20.27 -2.27 11.05
C ASP A 187 19.45 -1.14 11.71
N GLU A 188 19.97 -0.60 12.81
CA GLU A 188 19.25 0.40 13.60
C GLU A 188 18.97 1.68 12.82
N ALA A 189 19.90 2.11 11.95
CA ALA A 189 19.69 3.29 11.13
C ALA A 189 18.55 3.11 10.13
N SER A 190 18.47 1.95 9.46
CA SER A 190 17.35 1.63 8.55
C SER A 190 16.02 1.54 9.28
N ARG A 191 16.00 0.97 10.49
CA ARG A 191 14.79 0.86 11.32
C ARG A 191 14.29 2.23 11.78
N ALA A 192 15.19 3.08 12.26
CA ALA A 192 14.87 4.46 12.64
C ALA A 192 14.38 5.28 11.43
N ALA A 193 15.02 5.09 10.27
CA ALA A 193 14.59 5.74 9.03
C ALA A 193 13.15 5.35 8.66
N LEU A 194 12.81 4.05 8.62
CA LEU A 194 11.45 3.58 8.32
C LEU A 194 10.42 4.06 9.33
N THR A 195 10.79 4.15 10.60
CA THR A 195 9.89 4.61 11.68
C THR A 195 9.57 6.08 11.51
N ARG A 196 10.60 6.92 11.34
CA ARG A 196 10.43 8.34 11.03
C ARG A 196 9.62 8.53 9.76
N GLU A 197 9.92 7.73 8.74
CA GLU A 197 9.19 7.71 7.49
C GLU A 197 7.69 7.46 7.75
N ALA A 198 7.34 6.40 8.48
CA ALA A 198 5.95 6.10 8.85
C ALA A 198 5.27 7.22 9.66
N GLU A 199 5.98 7.84 10.60
CA GLU A 199 5.44 8.94 11.43
C GLU A 199 5.20 10.22 10.61
N GLU A 200 6.03 10.51 9.62
CA GLU A 200 5.81 11.59 8.65
C GLU A 200 4.51 11.38 7.87
N ASP A 201 4.22 10.15 7.41
CA ASP A 201 2.94 9.84 6.76
C ASP A 201 1.74 10.03 7.70
N LEU A 202 1.90 9.75 8.99
CA LEU A 202 0.81 9.81 9.97
C LEU A 202 0.67 11.18 10.65
N THR A 203 1.57 12.12 10.36
CA THR A 203 1.66 13.41 11.06
C THR A 203 0.32 14.16 11.08
N ALA A 204 -0.42 14.16 9.98
CA ALA A 204 -1.71 14.85 9.88
C ALA A 204 -2.80 14.26 10.80
N PHE A 205 -2.67 12.99 11.19
CA PHE A 205 -3.66 12.29 12.02
C PHE A 205 -3.25 12.21 13.50
N ARG A 206 -1.99 12.51 13.83
CA ARG A 206 -1.42 12.33 15.17
C ARG A 206 -2.24 12.99 16.28
N ALA A 207 -2.73 14.22 16.05
CA ALA A 207 -3.46 15.00 17.05
C ALA A 207 -4.84 14.40 17.39
N GLY A 208 -5.45 13.67 16.45
CA GLY A 208 -6.77 13.04 16.62
C GLY A 208 -6.72 11.60 17.14
N MET A 209 -5.53 11.04 17.38
CA MET A 209 -5.35 9.62 17.71
C MET A 209 -4.90 9.42 19.16
N ALA A 210 -5.51 8.44 19.82
CA ALA A 210 -4.98 7.89 21.07
C ALA A 210 -3.60 7.25 20.84
N ALA A 211 -2.77 7.22 21.88
CA ALA A 211 -1.37 6.80 21.77
C ALA A 211 -1.21 5.35 21.28
N ASP A 212 -2.09 4.45 21.72
CA ASP A 212 -2.11 3.04 21.32
C ASP A 212 -2.55 2.86 19.87
N VAL A 213 -3.55 3.63 19.42
CA VAL A 213 -4.00 3.64 18.02
C VAL A 213 -2.88 4.16 17.11
N PHE A 214 -2.21 5.25 17.51
CA PHE A 214 -1.10 5.81 16.76
C PHE A 214 0.07 4.81 16.64
N ALA A 215 0.41 4.13 17.74
CA ALA A 215 1.44 3.09 17.73
C ALA A 215 1.09 1.94 16.75
N ARG A 216 -0.16 1.45 16.78
CA ARG A 216 -0.63 0.43 15.83
C ARG A 216 -0.56 0.90 14.38
N ALA A 217 -1.00 2.13 14.11
CA ALA A 217 -0.97 2.71 12.77
C ALA A 217 0.46 2.91 12.25
N ARG A 218 1.37 3.34 13.13
CA ARG A 218 2.80 3.47 12.82
C ARG A 218 3.41 2.10 12.48
N ASP A 219 3.16 1.08 13.29
CA ASP A 219 3.70 -0.25 13.04
C ASP A 219 3.18 -0.83 11.71
N ALA A 220 1.90 -0.61 11.39
CA ALA A 220 1.32 -1.00 10.10
C ALA A 220 1.90 -0.21 8.91
N ALA A 221 2.16 1.09 9.10
CA ALA A 221 2.83 1.92 8.09
C ALA A 221 4.28 1.47 7.86
N VAL A 222 5.02 1.09 8.91
CA VAL A 222 6.36 0.49 8.79
C VAL A 222 6.31 -0.81 8.01
N ASP A 223 5.34 -1.69 8.29
CA ASP A 223 5.19 -2.96 7.54
C ASP A 223 4.89 -2.73 6.06
N ARG A 224 4.09 -1.71 5.73
CA ARG A 224 3.85 -1.31 4.34
C ARG A 224 5.15 -0.85 3.65
N LEU A 225 5.91 0.05 4.31
CA LEU A 225 7.17 0.58 3.76
C LEU A 225 8.22 -0.53 3.58
N LEU A 226 8.27 -1.49 4.51
CA LEU A 226 9.10 -2.68 4.39
C LEU A 226 8.76 -3.46 3.12
N ARG A 227 7.47 -3.75 2.90
CA ARG A 227 7.06 -4.49 1.70
C ARG A 227 7.42 -3.75 0.42
N GLU A 228 7.23 -2.43 0.39
CA GLU A 228 7.57 -1.62 -0.77
C GLU A 228 9.08 -1.64 -1.04
N ARG A 229 9.91 -1.48 0.00
CA ARG A 229 11.37 -1.52 -0.12
C ARG A 229 11.91 -2.86 -0.64
N PHE A 230 11.32 -3.96 -0.20
CA PHE A 230 11.74 -5.32 -0.57
C PHE A 230 10.92 -5.94 -1.72
N GLY A 231 9.99 -5.20 -2.32
CA GLY A 231 9.14 -5.68 -3.42
C GLY A 231 8.20 -6.84 -3.05
N LEU A 232 7.81 -6.93 -1.77
CA LEU A 232 7.11 -8.08 -1.23
C LEU A 232 5.59 -8.03 -1.42
N PRO A 233 4.93 -9.18 -1.70
CA PRO A 233 3.49 -9.27 -1.67
C PRO A 233 2.95 -9.31 -0.23
N THR A 234 1.64 -9.12 -0.09
CA THR A 234 0.89 -9.53 1.10
C THR A 234 0.53 -10.99 0.98
N VAL A 235 0.99 -11.83 1.91
CA VAL A 235 0.69 -13.27 1.94
C VAL A 235 -0.67 -13.51 2.61
N ALA A 236 -0.99 -12.70 3.63
CA ALA A 236 -2.30 -12.74 4.29
C ALA A 236 -3.46 -12.57 3.28
N PHE A 237 -4.56 -13.27 3.51
CA PHE A 237 -5.77 -13.19 2.71
C PHE A 237 -6.89 -12.64 3.59
N LEU A 238 -7.42 -11.46 3.24
CA LEU A 238 -8.47 -10.75 3.98
C LEU A 238 -9.85 -10.94 3.34
#